data_AF-A0A931B403-F1
#
_entry.id   AF-A0A931B403-F1
#
_cell.length_a   1.000
_cell.length_b   1.000
_cell.length_c   1.000
_cell.angle_alpha   90.00
_cell.angle_beta   90.00
_cell.angle_gamma   90.00
#
_symmetry.space_group_name_H-M   'P 1'
#
loop_
_entity.id
_entity.type
_entity.pdbx_description
1 polymer ?
#
loop_
_entity_poly.entity_id
_entity_poly.type
_entity_poly.pdbx_seq_one_letter_code
_entity_poly.pdbx_strand_id
1 'polypeptide(L)'
;MGERKRGRGVAIKAALAGLVTLGVAGAFVAPTAFGASANGSTPAASSSTGASAGASAGVGAAATPGAPGSGSMSVAPRVAAVASTTWNSAAAAQFWTPARIAAALPDEAVAAKVSGSGVHAAATTTTTSHAVTSTPNVVAPATIAHSYHFGGTPETGIIVYRSSNLTTHYCTASVVNSAGHNMIVMAAHCNPGSWMAYVPEYQHGAVTQPYGIWAVTKVFKDAHYSSGESDASDYDYAFAQVAPNSLGQLIQNVTGGYHLAYTSSYYLYVTALGYPAISSDPADEAIRCSPNYRTGKLAGYRQMVLYCTGFYGGTSGGPWITYFNGTTGNLIGLTGGYEEGGPNSWISYSPIFDSRIFSLFAYAQTH
;
A
#
# COMPACT_ATOMS: atom_id res chain seq x y z
N MET A 1 11.94 6.20 -55.62
CA MET A 1 13.05 6.71 -54.80
C MET A 1 12.91 6.09 -53.43
N GLY A 2 13.79 5.26 -52.88
CA GLY A 2 15.18 4.95 -53.17
C GLY A 2 15.76 4.56 -51.80
N GLU A 3 16.15 3.30 -51.65
CA GLU A 3 16.78 2.74 -50.45
C GLU A 3 17.96 3.60 -49.94
N ARG A 4 18.23 3.53 -48.63
CA ARG A 4 19.61 3.29 -48.16
C ARG A 4 19.65 2.73 -46.74
N LYS A 5 19.96 1.42 -46.68
CA LYS A 5 20.61 0.72 -45.56
C LYS A 5 21.99 1.32 -45.26
N ARG A 6 22.38 1.28 -43.99
CA ARG A 6 23.75 1.07 -43.43
C ARG A 6 23.55 0.97 -41.89
N GLY A 7 24.07 0.01 -41.13
CA GLY A 7 25.09 -1.00 -41.36
C GLY A 7 26.05 -1.04 -40.17
N ARG A 8 25.87 -2.04 -39.29
CA ARG A 8 26.83 -2.78 -38.43
C ARG A 8 27.93 -2.03 -37.64
N GLY A 9 27.99 -2.35 -36.34
CA GLY A 9 29.21 -2.36 -35.53
C GLY A 9 29.13 -3.45 -34.46
N VAL A 10 29.69 -4.62 -34.76
CA VAL A 10 29.91 -5.74 -33.83
C VAL A 10 31.23 -5.50 -33.11
N ALA A 11 31.27 -5.65 -31.79
CA ALA A 11 32.52 -5.81 -31.04
C ALA A 11 32.41 -7.04 -30.13
N ILE A 12 32.94 -8.15 -30.63
CA ILE A 12 33.25 -9.38 -29.90
C ILE A 12 34.59 -9.16 -29.20
N LYS A 13 34.69 -9.46 -27.90
CA LYS A 13 35.95 -9.81 -27.24
C LYS A 13 35.76 -11.07 -26.41
N ALA A 14 36.21 -12.19 -26.98
CA ALA A 14 36.75 -13.36 -26.28
C ALA A 14 38.18 -12.99 -25.80
N ALA A 15 38.88 -13.62 -24.86
CA ALA A 15 38.74 -14.75 -23.94
C ALA A 15 39.81 -14.54 -22.86
N LEU A 16 39.78 -15.24 -21.72
CA LEU A 16 40.94 -16.02 -21.27
C LEU A 16 40.55 -16.98 -20.15
N ALA A 17 40.90 -18.24 -20.38
CA ALA A 17 40.78 -19.35 -19.46
C ALA A 17 41.93 -19.34 -18.44
N GLY A 18 41.63 -19.80 -17.22
CA GLY A 18 42.63 -20.15 -16.20
C GLY A 18 42.16 -21.39 -15.46
N LEU A 19 42.61 -22.56 -15.91
CA LEU A 19 42.53 -23.84 -15.20
C LEU A 19 43.74 -23.95 -14.27
N VAL A 20 43.52 -24.25 -12.99
CA VAL A 20 44.51 -24.92 -12.13
C VAL A 20 43.79 -26.02 -11.34
N THR A 21 44.28 -27.25 -11.51
CA THR A 21 43.88 -28.49 -10.86
C THR A 21 44.89 -28.89 -9.76
N LEU A 22 44.56 -30.00 -9.05
CA LEU A 22 45.18 -30.67 -7.90
C LEU A 22 44.69 -30.12 -6.54
N GLY A 23 43.93 -30.84 -5.70
CA GLY A 23 43.73 -32.28 -5.52
C GLY A 23 44.28 -32.68 -4.14
N VAL A 24 43.48 -33.36 -3.30
CA VAL A 24 43.90 -34.45 -2.38
C VAL A 24 42.65 -35.05 -1.73
N ALA A 25 42.64 -36.38 -1.72
CA ALA A 25 41.64 -37.29 -1.19
C ALA A 25 41.61 -37.36 0.34
N GLY A 26 40.48 -37.77 0.90
CA GLY A 26 40.35 -38.13 2.32
C GLY A 26 39.04 -38.85 2.60
N ALA A 27 39.01 -40.15 2.35
CA ALA A 27 37.96 -41.06 2.79
C ALA A 27 38.27 -41.56 4.21
N PHE A 28 37.30 -41.52 5.12
CA PHE A 28 37.25 -42.29 6.37
C PHE A 28 35.77 -42.62 6.62
N VAL A 29 35.30 -43.82 6.25
CA VAL A 29 35.25 -45.06 7.04
C VAL A 29 34.43 -44.91 8.33
N ALA A 30 33.19 -45.39 8.24
CA ALA A 30 32.37 -45.77 9.39
C ALA A 30 32.85 -47.11 9.98
N PRO A 31 32.63 -47.35 11.28
CA PRO A 31 32.48 -48.70 11.79
C PRO A 31 31.08 -48.95 12.35
N THR A 32 30.46 -50.02 11.83
CA THR A 32 29.42 -50.80 12.50
C THR A 32 30.06 -52.01 13.20
N ALA A 33 29.70 -52.26 14.45
CA ALA A 33 29.74 -53.57 15.12
C ALA A 33 28.71 -53.53 16.27
N PHE A 34 27.61 -54.29 16.26
CA PHE A 34 27.41 -55.72 16.56
C PHE A 34 27.78 -56.19 17.98
N GLY A 35 26.79 -56.79 18.67
CA GLY A 35 26.93 -57.64 19.87
C GLY A 35 25.83 -57.37 20.92
N ALA A 36 24.65 -58.01 20.84
CA ALA A 36 24.26 -59.28 21.51
C ALA A 36 23.55 -59.04 22.87
N SER A 37 22.24 -59.34 23.00
CA SER A 37 21.61 -60.59 23.54
C SER A 37 21.83 -60.78 25.06
N ALA A 38 20.92 -61.23 25.94
CA ALA A 38 19.57 -61.79 25.88
C ALA A 38 18.99 -61.85 27.32
N ASN A 39 17.72 -62.26 27.42
CA ASN A 39 16.91 -62.78 28.55
C ASN A 39 15.71 -61.87 28.84
N GLY A 40 14.44 -62.25 28.66
CA GLY A 40 13.84 -63.59 28.58
C GLY A 40 12.96 -63.80 29.81
N SER A 41 11.63 -63.74 29.64
CA SER A 41 10.60 -64.59 30.30
C SER A 41 9.18 -64.04 30.05
N THR A 42 8.39 -64.80 29.29
CA THR A 42 6.91 -64.84 29.23
C THR A 42 6.38 -65.66 30.44
N PRO A 43 5.07 -65.99 30.65
CA PRO A 43 3.84 -65.86 29.83
C PRO A 43 2.64 -65.23 30.63
N ALA A 44 1.36 -65.10 30.22
CA ALA A 44 0.47 -65.91 29.39
C ALA A 44 -0.83 -65.15 28.98
N ALA A 45 -1.46 -65.64 27.90
CA ALA A 45 -2.87 -65.66 27.47
C ALA A 45 -3.88 -64.63 28.06
N SER A 46 -4.76 -63.98 27.28
CA SER A 46 -5.90 -64.62 26.57
C SER A 46 -6.61 -63.64 25.64
N SER A 47 -7.24 -64.21 24.61
CA SER A 47 -8.05 -63.64 23.52
C SER A 47 -9.29 -62.82 23.89
N SER A 48 -9.64 -61.80 23.09
CA SER A 48 -10.92 -61.74 22.33
C SER A 48 -11.07 -60.46 21.48
N THR A 49 -11.27 -60.69 20.17
CA THR A 49 -12.15 -60.01 19.20
C THR A 49 -12.59 -58.54 19.39
N GLY A 50 -12.42 -57.74 18.32
CA GLY A 50 -13.20 -56.53 18.09
C GLY A 50 -12.64 -55.66 16.96
N ALA A 51 -13.17 -55.83 15.75
CA ALA A 51 -12.75 -55.14 14.53
C ALA A 51 -13.22 -53.67 14.45
N SER A 52 -12.59 -52.97 13.50
CA SER A 52 -12.97 -51.70 12.83
C SER A 52 -12.35 -50.40 13.36
N ALA A 53 -11.28 -49.97 12.69
CA ALA A 53 -10.89 -48.56 12.61
C ALA A 53 -10.63 -48.25 11.13
N GLY A 54 -11.50 -47.40 10.57
CA GLY A 54 -11.43 -46.92 9.20
C GLY A 54 -10.16 -46.10 8.95
N ALA A 55 -9.70 -46.15 7.70
CA ALA A 55 -8.67 -45.28 7.18
C ALA A 55 -9.15 -43.83 7.24
N SER A 56 -8.60 -43.05 8.18
CA SER A 56 -8.64 -41.60 8.13
C SER A 56 -7.49 -41.12 7.25
N ALA A 57 -7.84 -40.69 6.03
CA ALA A 57 -6.96 -39.88 5.20
C ALA A 57 -6.57 -38.63 6.00
N GLY A 58 -5.28 -38.49 6.29
CA GLY A 58 -4.72 -37.28 6.87
C GLY A 58 -4.84 -36.13 5.88
N VAL A 59 -5.94 -35.37 5.98
CA VAL A 59 -6.02 -34.05 5.37
C VAL A 59 -5.05 -33.18 6.18
N GLY A 60 -3.87 -32.93 5.62
CA GLY A 60 -2.92 -31.97 6.19
C GLY A 60 -3.62 -30.64 6.34
N ALA A 61 -3.93 -30.25 7.57
CA ALA A 61 -4.41 -28.92 7.88
C ALA A 61 -3.33 -27.93 7.42
N ALA A 62 -3.62 -27.18 6.35
CA ALA A 62 -2.79 -26.07 5.93
C ALA A 62 -2.64 -25.14 7.14
N ALA A 63 -1.39 -24.94 7.57
CA ALA A 63 -1.06 -24.04 8.65
C ALA A 63 -1.67 -22.67 8.34
N THR A 64 -2.58 -22.22 9.20
CA THR A 64 -3.12 -20.87 9.14
C THR A 64 -1.95 -19.90 9.25
N PRO A 65 -1.76 -18.94 8.32
CA PRO A 65 -0.73 -17.93 8.46
C PRO A 65 -0.91 -17.25 9.82
N GLY A 66 0.13 -17.27 10.64
CA GLY A 66 0.08 -16.75 12.02
C GLY A 66 -0.43 -15.30 12.03
N ALA A 67 -1.28 -14.98 13.00
CA ALA A 67 -1.81 -13.63 13.14
C ALA A 67 -0.63 -12.63 13.30
N PRO A 68 -0.56 -11.56 12.48
CA PRO A 68 0.38 -10.49 12.68
C PRO A 68 0.07 -9.85 14.03
N GLY A 69 1.12 -9.65 14.83
CA GLY A 69 0.98 -9.08 16.16
C GLY A 69 0.27 -7.72 16.11
N SER A 70 -0.57 -7.45 17.10
CA SER A 70 -1.09 -6.11 17.35
C SER A 70 0.10 -5.22 17.68
N GLY A 71 0.57 -4.42 16.71
CA GLY A 71 1.72 -3.56 16.89
C GLY A 71 1.53 -2.64 18.09
N SER A 72 2.46 -2.67 19.04
CA SER A 72 2.48 -1.73 20.17
C SER A 72 3.21 -0.46 19.75
N MET A 73 2.53 0.69 19.78
CA MET A 73 3.12 1.96 19.37
C MET A 73 4.11 2.45 20.42
N SER A 74 5.39 2.54 20.07
CA SER A 74 6.43 3.02 20.99
C SER A 74 7.19 4.21 20.40
N VAL A 75 7.16 5.31 21.16
CA VAL A 75 7.92 6.57 21.01
C VAL A 75 7.57 7.37 19.73
N ALA A 76 7.80 8.69 19.74
CA ALA A 76 7.62 9.55 18.58
C ALA A 76 8.86 9.43 17.66
N PRO A 77 8.71 9.22 16.34
CA PRO A 77 7.47 8.99 15.60
C PRO A 77 6.82 7.64 15.91
N ARG A 78 5.48 7.59 15.89
CA ARG A 78 4.70 6.42 16.29
C ARG A 78 4.95 5.28 15.28
N VAL A 79 5.56 4.19 15.75
CA VAL A 79 5.82 3.00 14.93
C VAL A 79 4.81 1.89 15.24
N ALA A 80 4.07 1.45 14.24
CA ALA A 80 3.33 0.19 14.29
C ALA A 80 4.14 -0.88 13.55
N ALA A 81 4.67 -1.85 14.28
CA ALA A 81 5.44 -2.95 13.71
C ALA A 81 4.68 -4.26 13.80
N VAL A 82 4.80 -5.07 12.75
CA VAL A 82 4.37 -6.46 12.72
C VAL A 82 5.61 -7.33 12.89
N ALA A 83 5.54 -8.39 13.71
CA ALA A 83 6.64 -9.35 13.81
C ALA A 83 6.92 -9.99 12.44
N SER A 84 8.06 -9.64 11.84
CA SER A 84 8.40 -9.91 10.43
C SER A 84 8.58 -11.39 10.09
N THR A 85 8.76 -12.26 11.09
CA THR A 85 9.04 -13.69 10.85
C THR A 85 7.82 -14.47 10.37
N THR A 86 6.60 -14.05 10.72
CA THR A 86 5.36 -14.70 10.28
C THR A 86 4.64 -13.95 9.17
N TRP A 87 4.75 -12.62 9.12
CA TRP A 87 4.14 -11.79 8.07
C TRP A 87 5.17 -11.37 7.02
N ASN A 88 5.16 -12.06 5.87
CA ASN A 88 6.02 -11.80 4.71
C ASN A 88 5.20 -11.83 3.41
N SER A 89 5.80 -11.45 2.28
CA SER A 89 5.08 -11.31 1.01
C SER A 89 4.48 -12.63 0.48
N ALA A 90 5.06 -13.80 0.82
CA ALA A 90 4.46 -15.08 0.47
C ALA A 90 3.18 -15.35 1.30
N ALA A 91 3.22 -15.07 2.61
CA ALA A 91 2.04 -15.14 3.47
C ALA A 91 0.97 -14.12 3.05
N ALA A 92 1.39 -12.90 2.67
CA ALA A 92 0.49 -11.87 2.17
C ALA A 92 -0.19 -12.29 0.87
N ALA A 93 0.53 -12.87 -0.09
CA ALA A 93 -0.05 -13.37 -1.33
C ALA A 93 -1.04 -14.53 -1.12
N GLN A 94 -0.81 -15.40 -0.13
CA GLN A 94 -1.76 -16.45 0.23
C GLN A 94 -3.00 -15.91 0.96
N PHE A 95 -2.81 -14.88 1.78
CA PHE A 95 -3.90 -14.27 2.52
C PHE A 95 -4.76 -13.38 1.61
N TRP A 96 -4.17 -12.52 0.80
CA TRP A 96 -4.87 -11.59 -0.08
C TRP A 96 -5.17 -12.20 -1.45
N THR A 97 -6.22 -13.02 -1.51
CA THR A 97 -6.73 -13.52 -2.78
C THR A 97 -7.44 -12.40 -3.56
N PRO A 98 -7.56 -12.50 -4.89
CA PRO A 98 -8.32 -11.54 -5.69
C PRO A 98 -9.74 -11.30 -5.14
N ALA A 99 -10.40 -12.37 -4.69
CA ALA A 99 -11.73 -12.28 -4.06
C ALA A 99 -11.73 -11.49 -2.75
N ARG A 100 -10.69 -11.62 -1.91
CA ARG A 100 -10.58 -10.84 -0.66
C ARG A 100 -10.27 -9.37 -0.92
N ILE A 101 -9.43 -9.08 -1.91
CA ILE A 101 -9.13 -7.72 -2.32
C ILE A 101 -10.37 -7.05 -2.93
N ALA A 102 -11.10 -7.73 -3.81
CA ALA A 102 -12.33 -7.20 -4.42
C ALA A 102 -13.47 -7.00 -3.40
N ALA A 103 -13.45 -7.75 -2.29
CA ALA A 103 -14.40 -7.58 -1.19
C ALA A 103 -13.98 -6.48 -0.19
N ALA A 104 -12.87 -5.77 -0.45
CA ALA A 104 -12.44 -4.66 0.37
C ALA A 104 -13.39 -3.47 0.25
N LEU A 105 -13.80 -2.93 1.40
CA LEU A 105 -14.68 -1.79 1.52
C LEU A 105 -13.95 -0.66 2.26
N PRO A 106 -13.99 0.58 1.75
CA PRO A 106 -13.46 1.74 2.46
C PRO A 106 -14.16 1.92 3.82
N ASP A 107 -13.46 2.56 4.76
CA ASP A 107 -14.02 2.96 6.06
C ASP A 107 -14.98 4.15 5.85
N GLU A 108 -16.13 3.90 5.23
CA GLU A 108 -17.15 4.93 4.97
C GLU A 108 -17.96 5.22 6.23
N ALA A 109 -17.26 5.57 7.30
CA ALA A 109 -17.85 6.18 8.49
C ALA A 109 -17.93 7.71 8.35
N VAL A 110 -18.19 8.25 7.15
CA VAL A 110 -18.55 9.69 7.00
C VAL A 110 -19.61 9.97 5.93
N ALA A 111 -19.87 9.07 4.96
CA ALA A 111 -20.90 9.31 3.93
C ALA A 111 -22.36 9.31 4.45
N ALA A 112 -22.62 8.85 5.67
CA ALA A 112 -23.98 8.79 6.24
C ALA A 112 -24.50 10.09 6.86
N LYS A 113 -23.75 11.21 6.81
CA LYS A 113 -24.19 12.49 7.41
C LYS A 113 -24.68 13.57 6.45
N VAL A 114 -24.82 13.31 5.15
CA VAL A 114 -25.57 14.21 4.24
C VAL A 114 -26.40 13.41 3.23
N SER A 115 -27.43 12.73 3.72
CA SER A 115 -28.57 12.34 2.88
C SER A 115 -29.84 12.46 3.70
N GLY A 116 -30.37 13.69 3.73
CA GLY A 116 -31.56 14.03 4.49
C GLY A 116 -32.07 15.43 4.16
N SER A 117 -32.47 15.64 2.91
CA SER A 117 -33.64 16.47 2.56
C SER A 117 -33.72 16.65 1.05
N GLY A 118 -34.61 15.89 0.42
CA GLY A 118 -35.18 16.33 -0.84
C GLY A 118 -35.97 17.61 -0.63
N VAL A 119 -35.90 18.53 -1.59
CA VAL A 119 -36.87 19.62 -1.72
C VAL A 119 -37.18 19.79 -3.19
N HIS A 120 -38.31 19.19 -3.58
CA HIS A 120 -39.19 19.84 -4.55
C HIS A 120 -39.65 21.20 -3.99
N ALA A 121 -39.91 22.10 -4.92
CA ALA A 121 -40.12 23.53 -4.73
C ALA A 121 -41.27 23.94 -3.80
N ALA A 122 -41.13 25.18 -3.32
CA ALA A 122 -42.13 26.13 -2.81
C ALA A 122 -42.62 25.96 -1.37
N ALA A 123 -42.17 26.86 -0.48
CA ALA A 123 -43.03 27.85 0.21
C ALA A 123 -42.23 28.70 1.20
N THR A 124 -42.57 29.98 1.24
CA THR A 124 -42.06 31.06 2.08
C THR A 124 -42.33 30.84 3.58
N THR A 125 -41.29 30.84 4.42
CA THR A 125 -41.39 31.33 5.81
C THR A 125 -40.03 31.78 6.37
N THR A 126 -40.02 33.00 6.91
CA THR A 126 -38.92 33.68 7.59
C THR A 126 -38.63 33.08 8.96
N THR A 127 -37.39 32.65 9.26
CA THR A 127 -36.89 32.55 10.65
C THR A 127 -35.36 32.48 10.73
N THR A 128 -34.78 33.52 11.35
CA THR A 128 -33.51 33.58 12.10
C THR A 128 -32.30 32.78 11.60
N SER A 129 -31.38 33.51 10.96
CA SER A 129 -30.00 33.11 10.68
C SER A 129 -29.19 32.94 11.97
N HIS A 130 -28.79 31.71 12.26
CA HIS A 130 -27.56 31.43 13.00
C HIS A 130 -26.47 31.13 11.97
N ALA A 131 -25.47 32.01 11.93
CA ALA A 131 -24.31 31.89 11.07
C ALA A 131 -23.54 30.61 11.42
N VAL A 132 -23.56 29.64 10.50
CA VAL A 132 -22.62 28.52 10.50
C VAL A 132 -21.36 28.97 9.77
N THR A 133 -20.26 28.67 10.44
CA THR A 133 -18.88 29.06 10.20
C THR A 133 -18.43 28.82 8.75
N SER A 134 -17.70 29.80 8.25
CA SER A 134 -17.07 29.90 6.93
C SER A 134 -16.33 28.63 6.49
N THR A 135 -16.72 28.06 5.35
CA THR A 135 -15.82 27.27 4.52
C THR A 135 -14.54 28.10 4.24
N PRO A 136 -13.33 27.51 4.36
CA PRO A 136 -12.10 28.20 3.99
C PRO A 136 -12.23 28.72 2.55
N ASN A 137 -11.98 30.02 2.38
CA ASN A 137 -12.24 30.74 1.13
C ASN A 137 -11.20 30.33 0.06
N VAL A 138 -11.47 29.26 -0.69
CA VAL A 138 -10.65 28.81 -1.81
C VAL A 138 -11.40 29.15 -3.10
N VAL A 139 -10.78 29.94 -3.97
CA VAL A 139 -11.37 30.28 -5.27
C VAL A 139 -11.35 29.04 -6.14
N ALA A 140 -12.51 28.41 -6.33
CA ALA A 140 -12.67 27.30 -7.25
C ALA A 140 -12.41 27.74 -8.70
N PRO A 141 -11.85 26.88 -9.55
CA PRO A 141 -11.70 27.16 -10.97
C PRO A 141 -13.07 27.28 -11.65
N ALA A 142 -13.12 27.97 -12.80
CA ALA A 142 -14.35 28.15 -13.58
C ALA A 142 -14.96 26.81 -14.08
N THR A 143 -14.12 25.79 -14.23
CA THR A 143 -14.51 24.42 -14.58
C THR A 143 -13.71 23.44 -13.75
N ILE A 144 -14.38 22.48 -13.10
CA ILE A 144 -13.73 21.38 -12.38
C ILE A 144 -13.24 20.36 -13.40
N ALA A 145 -11.99 19.91 -13.26
CA ALA A 145 -11.44 18.85 -14.09
C ALA A 145 -12.05 17.49 -13.74
N HIS A 146 -12.04 16.58 -14.71
CA HIS A 146 -12.48 15.20 -14.52
C HIS A 146 -11.28 14.27 -14.55
N SER A 147 -11.21 13.34 -13.60
CA SER A 147 -10.32 12.20 -13.72
C SER A 147 -10.82 11.24 -14.80
N TYR A 148 -9.96 10.32 -15.19
CA TYR A 148 -10.30 9.21 -16.07
C TYR A 148 -9.56 7.96 -15.63
N HIS A 149 -10.16 6.80 -15.90
CA HIS A 149 -9.53 5.52 -15.67
C HIS A 149 -8.33 5.30 -16.59
N PHE A 150 -7.31 4.64 -16.08
CA PHE A 150 -6.14 4.22 -16.84
C PHE A 150 -5.51 2.98 -16.20
N GLY A 151 -4.54 2.36 -16.87
CA GLY A 151 -3.95 1.09 -16.42
C GLY A 151 -3.10 1.14 -15.14
N GLY A 152 -2.97 2.30 -14.48
CA GLY A 152 -2.11 2.47 -13.32
C GLY A 152 -0.64 2.74 -13.68
N THR A 153 0.20 2.76 -12.65
CA THR A 153 1.66 2.89 -12.75
C THR A 153 2.32 1.89 -11.82
N PRO A 154 3.49 1.34 -12.14
CA PRO A 154 4.21 0.42 -11.26
C PRO A 154 4.44 0.99 -9.84
N GLU A 155 4.69 2.29 -9.73
CA GLU A 155 4.99 2.96 -8.47
C GLU A 155 3.77 3.21 -7.58
N THR A 156 2.55 3.17 -8.13
CA THR A 156 1.31 3.50 -7.42
C THR A 156 0.44 2.26 -7.34
N GLY A 157 -0.20 2.06 -6.19
CA GLY A 157 -1.02 0.89 -5.99
C GLY A 157 -1.87 1.02 -4.76
N ILE A 158 -2.44 -0.11 -4.36
CA ILE A 158 -3.45 -0.16 -3.33
C ILE A 158 -2.84 -0.69 -2.05
N ILE A 159 -3.42 -0.28 -0.94
CA ILE A 159 -3.14 -0.81 0.38
C ILE A 159 -4.36 -1.59 0.82
N VAL A 160 -4.14 -2.83 1.23
CA VAL A 160 -5.15 -3.69 1.83
C VAL A 160 -4.73 -4.06 3.23
N TYR A 161 -5.67 -4.13 4.16
CA TYR A 161 -5.46 -4.65 5.50
C TYR A 161 -6.77 -5.18 6.06
N ARG A 162 -6.71 -6.08 7.03
CA ARG A 162 -7.89 -6.54 7.76
C ARG A 162 -8.05 -5.74 9.05
N SER A 163 -9.18 -5.08 9.18
CA SER A 163 -9.59 -4.38 10.40
C SER A 163 -10.18 -5.35 11.44
N SER A 164 -10.44 -4.84 12.64
CA SER A 164 -11.02 -5.59 13.76
C SER A 164 -12.46 -6.08 13.51
N ASN A 165 -13.23 -5.38 12.67
CA ASN A 165 -14.60 -5.74 12.26
C ASN A 165 -14.67 -6.54 10.96
N LEU A 166 -13.53 -7.07 10.47
CA LEU A 166 -13.43 -7.89 9.25
C LEU A 166 -13.69 -7.15 7.94
N THR A 167 -13.87 -5.83 7.95
CA THR A 167 -13.78 -5.02 6.74
C THR A 167 -12.32 -4.97 6.29
N THR A 168 -12.12 -4.90 4.98
CA THR A 168 -10.79 -4.66 4.42
C THR A 168 -10.79 -3.25 3.90
N HIS A 169 -10.02 -2.34 4.48
CA HIS A 169 -9.98 -0.98 3.95
C HIS A 169 -8.95 -0.89 2.84
N TYR A 170 -9.33 -0.19 1.80
CA TYR A 170 -8.57 0.00 0.59
C TYR A 170 -8.14 1.46 0.55
N CYS A 171 -6.85 1.73 0.67
CA CYS A 171 -6.25 3.04 0.41
C CYS A 171 -5.36 2.97 -0.82
N THR A 172 -4.86 4.11 -1.28
CA THR A 172 -3.78 4.19 -2.26
C THR A 172 -2.44 4.47 -1.56
N ALA A 173 -1.34 3.98 -2.12
CA ALA A 173 0.01 4.32 -1.68
C ALA A 173 0.95 4.38 -2.87
N SER A 174 2.18 4.84 -2.63
CA SER A 174 3.20 4.92 -3.67
C SER A 174 4.59 4.57 -3.18
N VAL A 175 5.38 3.92 -4.02
CA VAL A 175 6.79 3.64 -3.77
C VAL A 175 7.60 4.92 -3.88
N VAL A 176 8.49 5.14 -2.92
CA VAL A 176 9.40 6.30 -2.90
C VAL A 176 10.86 5.86 -2.92
N ASN A 177 11.68 6.63 -3.64
CA ASN A 177 13.12 6.43 -3.70
C ASN A 177 13.72 6.55 -2.30
N SER A 178 14.36 5.47 -1.84
CA SER A 178 14.77 5.25 -0.44
C SER A 178 16.00 4.34 -0.38
N ALA A 179 16.87 4.56 0.61
CA ALA A 179 18.12 3.84 0.77
C ALA A 179 17.95 2.31 0.91
N GLY A 180 16.83 1.86 1.51
CA GLY A 180 16.49 0.45 1.65
C GLY A 180 15.72 -0.16 0.47
N HIS A 181 15.35 0.64 -0.54
CA HIS A 181 14.57 0.21 -1.71
C HIS A 181 13.23 -0.47 -1.37
N ASN A 182 12.69 -0.20 -0.18
CA ASN A 182 11.58 -0.92 0.42
C ASN A 182 10.54 -0.01 1.10
N MET A 183 10.51 1.27 0.71
CA MET A 183 9.64 2.28 1.33
C MET A 183 8.48 2.67 0.42
N ILE A 184 7.29 2.76 1.01
CA ILE A 184 6.12 3.39 0.42
C ILE A 184 5.66 4.58 1.28
N VAL A 185 4.92 5.50 0.68
CA VAL A 185 4.23 6.61 1.33
C VAL A 185 2.73 6.48 1.14
N MET A 186 1.96 6.83 2.17
CA MET A 186 0.50 6.77 2.22
C MET A 186 -0.05 7.85 3.17
N ALA A 187 -1.37 8.02 3.24
CA ALA A 187 -1.97 8.87 4.27
C ALA A 187 -1.88 8.21 5.66
N ALA A 188 -1.74 8.99 6.72
CA ALA A 188 -1.66 8.47 8.08
C ALA A 188 -3.02 7.94 8.58
N HIS A 189 -4.13 8.48 8.08
CA HIS A 189 -5.48 8.03 8.36
C HIS A 189 -5.82 6.67 7.76
N CYS A 190 -5.06 6.18 6.77
CA CYS A 190 -5.19 4.81 6.22
C CYS A 190 -4.88 3.69 7.23
N ASN A 191 -4.67 4.06 8.50
CA ASN A 191 -4.48 3.28 9.72
C ASN A 191 -4.04 1.82 9.55
N PRO A 192 -2.85 1.43 10.06
CA PRO A 192 -2.40 0.05 9.94
C PRO A 192 -3.32 -0.89 10.72
N GLY A 193 -4.10 -1.68 9.99
CA GLY A 193 -4.69 -2.89 10.53
C GLY A 193 -3.73 -4.07 10.48
N SER A 194 -4.19 -5.21 10.96
CA SER A 194 -3.51 -6.49 10.82
C SER A 194 -3.48 -6.96 9.37
N TRP A 195 -2.46 -7.73 8.98
CA TRP A 195 -2.27 -8.28 7.63
C TRP A 195 -2.16 -7.23 6.52
N MET A 196 -1.57 -6.07 6.83
CA MET A 196 -1.41 -5.00 5.85
C MET A 196 -0.47 -5.40 4.70
N ALA A 197 -0.86 -5.12 3.46
CA ALA A 197 -0.08 -5.37 2.28
C ALA A 197 -0.27 -4.26 1.23
N TYR A 198 0.74 -4.07 0.40
CA TYR A 198 0.74 -3.15 -0.74
C TYR A 198 0.73 -3.95 -2.04
N VAL A 199 -0.09 -3.52 -3.00
CA VAL A 199 -0.23 -4.16 -4.31
C VAL A 199 0.01 -3.10 -5.39
N PRO A 200 1.24 -3.03 -5.95
CA PRO A 200 1.60 -2.05 -6.98
C PRO A 200 0.90 -2.36 -8.30
N GLU A 201 0.51 -1.30 -9.02
CA GLU A 201 -0.21 -1.39 -10.30
C GLU A 201 -1.37 -2.38 -10.24
N TYR A 202 -2.18 -2.27 -9.18
CA TYR A 202 -3.30 -3.17 -8.95
C TYR A 202 -4.21 -3.27 -10.18
N GLN A 203 -4.57 -4.50 -10.52
CA GLN A 203 -5.48 -4.83 -11.62
C GLN A 203 -6.68 -5.59 -11.05
N HIS A 204 -7.86 -5.01 -11.22
CA HIS A 204 -9.11 -5.63 -10.82
C HIS A 204 -9.28 -7.02 -11.47
N GLY A 205 -9.71 -8.01 -10.67
CA GLY A 205 -9.98 -9.36 -11.14
C GLY A 205 -8.77 -10.19 -11.60
N ALA A 206 -7.55 -9.65 -11.57
CA ALA A 206 -6.37 -10.39 -12.01
C ALA A 206 -6.08 -11.57 -11.08
N VAL A 207 -5.90 -12.76 -11.67
CA VAL A 207 -5.51 -13.99 -10.94
C VAL A 207 -4.16 -13.82 -10.24
N THR A 208 -3.26 -13.06 -10.87
CA THR A 208 -1.96 -12.67 -10.31
C THR A 208 -1.73 -11.20 -10.61
N GLN A 209 -1.40 -10.45 -9.56
CA GLN A 209 -1.14 -9.01 -9.67
C GLN A 209 0.21 -8.77 -10.36
N PRO A 210 0.34 -7.76 -11.24
CA PRO A 210 1.52 -7.62 -12.12
C PRO A 210 2.86 -7.56 -11.37
N TYR A 211 2.88 -6.90 -10.21
CA TYR A 211 4.07 -6.78 -9.36
C TYR A 211 3.94 -7.58 -8.05
N GLY A 212 2.94 -8.44 -7.93
CA GLY A 212 2.68 -9.23 -6.73
C GLY A 212 2.13 -8.42 -5.54
N ILE A 213 2.13 -9.06 -4.38
CA ILE A 213 1.56 -8.53 -3.13
C ILE A 213 2.68 -8.46 -2.09
N TRP A 214 2.92 -7.27 -1.54
CA TRP A 214 4.07 -6.96 -0.69
C TRP A 214 3.62 -6.75 0.75
N ALA A 215 4.11 -7.57 1.68
CA ALA A 215 3.73 -7.45 3.08
C ALA A 215 4.27 -6.15 3.69
N VAL A 216 3.40 -5.34 4.29
CA VAL A 216 3.82 -4.20 5.10
C VAL A 216 4.28 -4.70 6.47
N THR A 217 5.50 -4.34 6.85
CA THR A 217 6.15 -4.84 8.07
C THR A 217 6.25 -3.80 9.18
N LYS A 218 6.37 -2.52 8.79
CA LYS A 218 6.39 -1.37 9.71
C LYS A 218 5.68 -0.19 9.10
N VAL A 219 4.99 0.57 9.92
CA VAL A 219 4.39 1.86 9.58
C VAL A 219 4.91 2.93 10.53
N PHE A 220 5.30 4.06 9.98
CA PHE A 220 5.86 5.23 10.67
C PHE A 220 4.90 6.40 10.48
N LYS A 221 4.32 6.89 11.57
CA LYS A 221 3.45 8.07 11.58
C LYS A 221 4.08 9.18 12.41
N ASP A 222 3.86 10.42 12.00
CA ASP A 222 4.20 11.55 12.87
C ASP A 222 3.34 11.50 14.15
N ALA A 223 3.93 11.83 15.29
CA ALA A 223 3.21 11.80 16.56
C ALA A 223 2.19 12.93 16.71
N HIS A 224 2.33 14.01 15.95
CA HIS A 224 1.37 15.11 15.88
C HIS A 224 0.11 14.75 15.10
N TYR A 225 0.16 13.69 14.28
CA TYR A 225 -1.03 13.22 13.60
C TYR A 225 -2.04 12.61 14.60
N SER A 226 -3.27 13.06 14.50
CA SER A 226 -4.44 12.47 15.15
C SER A 226 -5.62 12.56 14.19
N SER A 227 -6.44 11.52 14.13
CA SER A 227 -7.68 11.52 13.35
C SER A 227 -8.61 12.67 13.78
N GLY A 228 -9.22 13.35 12.82
CA GLY A 228 -10.20 14.42 13.06
C GLY A 228 -9.85 15.76 12.40
N GLU A 229 -10.76 16.72 12.57
CA GLU A 229 -10.77 18.04 11.91
C GLU A 229 -9.96 19.08 12.70
N SER A 230 -8.63 19.00 12.66
CA SER A 230 -7.75 19.98 13.33
C SER A 230 -6.43 20.19 12.58
N ASP A 231 -5.56 21.09 13.07
CA ASP A 231 -4.21 21.31 12.54
C ASP A 231 -3.35 20.03 12.53
N ALA A 232 -3.70 19.02 13.33
CA ALA A 232 -3.08 17.69 13.29
C ALA A 232 -3.20 17.02 11.90
N SER A 233 -4.18 17.42 11.10
CA SER A 233 -4.35 16.95 9.72
C SER A 233 -3.22 17.40 8.78
N ASP A 234 -2.45 18.45 9.13
CA ASP A 234 -1.23 18.82 8.39
C ASP A 234 -0.11 17.77 8.49
N TYR A 235 -0.31 16.72 9.29
CA TYR A 235 0.59 15.57 9.48
C TYR A 235 0.00 14.27 8.92
N ASP A 236 -1.05 14.34 8.09
CA ASP A 236 -1.70 13.15 7.52
C ASP A 236 -0.88 12.52 6.38
N TYR A 237 0.30 12.04 6.73
CA TYR A 237 1.19 11.26 5.90
C TYR A 237 1.91 10.23 6.78
N ALA A 238 2.20 9.09 6.19
CA ALA A 238 2.94 8.02 6.81
C ALA A 238 3.87 7.35 5.80
N PHE A 239 4.95 6.78 6.31
CA PHE A 239 5.80 5.89 5.55
C PHE A 239 5.61 4.46 6.03
N ALA A 240 5.77 3.49 5.13
CA ALA A 240 5.69 2.09 5.49
C ALA A 240 6.80 1.29 4.80
N GLN A 241 7.41 0.38 5.55
CA GLN A 241 8.37 -0.58 5.01
C GLN A 241 7.65 -1.83 4.54
N VAL A 242 8.00 -2.30 3.36
CA VAL A 242 7.53 -3.58 2.82
C VAL A 242 8.62 -4.65 2.85
N ALA A 243 8.21 -5.89 3.08
CA ALA A 243 9.10 -7.04 2.99
C ALA A 243 9.48 -7.31 1.52
N PRO A 244 10.67 -7.88 1.23
CA PRO A 244 10.98 -8.40 -0.09
C PRO A 244 9.91 -9.37 -0.60
N ASN A 245 9.82 -9.54 -1.92
CA ASN A 245 8.97 -10.60 -2.49
C ASN A 245 9.56 -12.00 -2.22
N SER A 246 8.87 -13.05 -2.65
CA SER A 246 9.31 -14.45 -2.47
C SER A 246 10.63 -14.79 -3.18
N LEU A 247 11.07 -13.96 -4.13
CA LEU A 247 12.35 -14.07 -4.81
C LEU A 247 13.47 -13.25 -4.15
N GLY A 248 13.18 -12.57 -3.04
CA GLY A 248 14.12 -11.68 -2.35
C GLY A 248 14.35 -10.33 -3.03
N GLN A 249 13.53 -9.96 -4.03
CA GLN A 249 13.63 -8.66 -4.68
C GLN A 249 13.02 -7.56 -3.80
N LEU A 250 13.61 -6.37 -3.89
CA LEU A 250 13.13 -5.16 -3.22
C LEU A 250 12.15 -4.42 -4.15
N ILE A 251 11.11 -3.82 -3.57
CA ILE A 251 9.99 -3.29 -4.35
C ILE A 251 10.43 -2.22 -5.36
N GLN A 252 11.29 -1.30 -4.94
CA GLN A 252 11.76 -0.22 -5.80
C GLN A 252 12.60 -0.72 -6.98
N ASN A 253 13.20 -1.91 -6.86
CA ASN A 253 13.97 -2.52 -7.96
C ASN A 253 13.07 -3.11 -9.05
N VAL A 254 11.79 -3.35 -8.76
CA VAL A 254 10.83 -3.91 -9.72
C VAL A 254 9.80 -2.90 -10.18
N THR A 255 9.40 -1.94 -9.33
CA THR A 255 8.42 -0.91 -9.66
C THR A 255 9.04 0.44 -10.01
N GLY A 256 10.31 0.68 -9.66
CA GLY A 256 10.80 2.06 -9.54
C GLY A 256 10.22 2.76 -8.31
N GLY A 257 10.36 4.09 -8.27
CA GLY A 257 9.86 4.91 -7.18
C GLY A 257 9.82 6.39 -7.53
N TYR A 258 8.93 7.13 -6.88
CA TYR A 258 8.86 8.58 -7.02
C TYR A 258 10.01 9.27 -6.27
N HIS A 259 10.43 10.42 -6.78
CA HIS A 259 11.32 11.32 -6.05
C HIS A 259 10.50 12.12 -5.04
N LEU A 260 10.70 11.84 -3.74
CA LEU A 260 10.11 12.65 -2.68
C LEU A 260 10.70 14.07 -2.75
N ALA A 261 9.85 15.08 -2.96
CA ALA A 261 10.27 16.46 -3.21
C ALA A 261 9.53 17.44 -2.31
N TYR A 262 10.19 18.55 -1.97
CA TYR A 262 9.55 19.64 -1.24
C TYR A 262 8.42 20.26 -2.08
N THR A 263 7.30 20.54 -1.44
CA THR A 263 6.24 21.38 -2.03
C THR A 263 6.72 22.82 -2.04
N SER A 264 7.19 23.29 -3.19
CA SER A 264 7.77 24.63 -3.34
C SER A 264 6.75 25.77 -3.28
N SER A 265 5.47 25.48 -3.49
CA SER A 265 4.36 26.43 -3.47
C SER A 265 3.03 25.69 -3.32
N TYR A 266 1.99 26.36 -2.82
CA TYR A 266 0.63 25.82 -2.85
C TYR A 266 -0.01 25.86 -4.25
N TYR A 267 0.61 26.56 -5.20
CA TYR A 267 0.08 26.79 -6.56
C TYR A 267 0.94 26.08 -7.60
N LEU A 268 0.74 24.78 -7.75
CA LEU A 268 1.52 23.91 -8.64
C LEU A 268 0.59 23.19 -9.63
N TYR A 269 1.10 22.92 -10.84
CA TYR A 269 0.45 21.99 -11.75
C TYR A 269 0.81 20.57 -11.32
N VAL A 270 -0.19 19.75 -11.04
CA VAL A 270 0.01 18.39 -10.54
C VAL A 270 -0.74 17.38 -11.40
N THR A 271 -0.18 16.19 -11.51
CA THR A 271 -0.92 14.98 -11.81
C THR A 271 -1.24 14.28 -10.50
N ALA A 272 -2.53 14.09 -10.21
CA ALA A 272 -2.98 13.30 -9.07
C ALA A 272 -3.43 11.93 -9.54
N LEU A 273 -3.01 10.89 -8.83
CA LEU A 273 -3.41 9.50 -9.06
C LEU A 273 -4.13 8.96 -7.83
N GLY A 274 -4.99 7.97 -8.03
CA GLY A 274 -5.69 7.30 -6.95
C GLY A 274 -6.35 6.02 -7.43
N TYR A 275 -6.74 5.16 -6.50
CA TYR A 275 -7.65 4.06 -6.76
C TYR A 275 -8.93 4.27 -5.93
N PRO A 276 -10.04 4.72 -6.53
CA PRO A 276 -11.31 4.81 -5.82
C PRO A 276 -11.81 3.40 -5.49
N ALA A 277 -12.47 3.27 -4.35
CA ALA A 277 -13.04 2.01 -3.94
C ALA A 277 -14.21 1.57 -4.85
N ILE A 278 -14.32 0.25 -5.02
CA ILE A 278 -15.37 -0.38 -5.85
C ILE A 278 -16.80 0.00 -5.46
N SER A 279 -17.05 0.34 -4.19
CA SER A 279 -18.36 0.79 -3.71
C SER A 279 -18.79 2.15 -4.28
N SER A 280 -17.83 2.98 -4.67
CA SER A 280 -18.05 4.32 -5.22
C SER A 280 -17.75 4.38 -6.71
N ASP A 281 -16.84 3.54 -7.20
CA ASP A 281 -16.46 3.43 -8.60
C ASP A 281 -16.36 1.95 -9.01
N PRO A 282 -17.38 1.39 -9.70
CA PRO A 282 -17.44 -0.03 -10.00
C PRO A 282 -16.38 -0.50 -11.01
N ALA A 283 -15.61 0.43 -11.62
CA ALA A 283 -14.48 0.05 -12.47
C ALA A 283 -13.35 -0.60 -11.65
N ASP A 284 -13.16 -0.19 -10.38
CA ASP A 284 -12.05 -0.65 -9.50
C ASP A 284 -10.67 -0.52 -10.20
N GLU A 285 -10.52 0.55 -10.96
CA GLU A 285 -9.34 0.87 -11.77
C GLU A 285 -8.65 2.15 -11.27
N ALA A 286 -7.37 2.31 -11.59
CA ALA A 286 -6.65 3.54 -11.28
C ALA A 286 -7.27 4.73 -12.00
N ILE A 287 -7.39 5.87 -11.32
CA ILE A 287 -7.77 7.14 -11.93
C ILE A 287 -6.58 8.08 -12.01
N ARG A 288 -6.58 8.92 -13.05
CA ARG A 288 -5.62 10.01 -13.22
C ARG A 288 -6.35 11.32 -13.44
N CYS A 289 -5.89 12.36 -12.76
CA CYS A 289 -6.30 13.73 -13.03
C CYS A 289 -5.09 14.64 -13.26
N SER A 290 -5.16 15.49 -14.28
CA SER A 290 -4.10 16.44 -14.63
C SER A 290 -4.73 17.74 -15.13
N PRO A 291 -5.27 18.57 -14.23
CA PRO A 291 -5.97 19.79 -14.63
C PRO A 291 -5.01 20.78 -15.29
N ASN A 292 -5.56 21.61 -16.19
CA ASN A 292 -4.83 22.73 -16.79
C ASN A 292 -4.86 24.00 -15.91
N TYR A 293 -4.95 23.83 -14.60
CA TYR A 293 -4.84 24.87 -13.59
C TYR A 293 -3.99 24.40 -12.42
N ARG A 294 -3.50 25.36 -11.64
CA ARG A 294 -2.70 25.10 -10.45
C ARG A 294 -3.59 24.71 -9.27
N THR A 295 -3.03 23.95 -8.34
CA THR A 295 -3.59 23.75 -7.00
C THR A 295 -3.79 25.10 -6.28
N GLY A 296 -4.61 25.10 -5.23
CA GLY A 296 -4.81 26.22 -4.33
C GLY A 296 -4.23 25.98 -2.93
N LYS A 297 -4.36 26.97 -2.04
CA LYS A 297 -4.06 26.82 -0.61
C LYS A 297 -5.36 26.70 0.19
N LEU A 298 -5.46 25.71 1.07
CA LEU A 298 -6.54 25.62 2.03
C LEU A 298 -6.32 26.65 3.15
N ALA A 299 -7.26 27.57 3.34
CA ALA A 299 -7.09 28.61 4.36
C ALA A 299 -7.14 28.01 5.77
N GLY A 300 -6.22 28.45 6.64
CA GLY A 300 -6.04 27.90 7.99
C GLY A 300 -5.07 26.72 8.08
N TYR A 301 -4.79 26.04 6.96
CA TYR A 301 -4.02 24.79 6.95
C TYR A 301 -2.75 24.89 6.11
N ARG A 302 -1.82 23.95 6.31
CA ARG A 302 -0.65 23.74 5.46
C ARG A 302 -0.94 22.69 4.41
N GLN A 303 -2.03 22.90 3.67
CA GLN A 303 -2.54 21.94 2.69
C GLN A 303 -2.81 22.61 1.35
N MET A 304 -2.53 21.87 0.28
CA MET A 304 -2.95 22.21 -1.07
C MET A 304 -4.39 21.77 -1.30
N VAL A 305 -5.05 22.42 -2.25
CA VAL A 305 -6.39 22.05 -2.73
C VAL A 305 -6.33 21.72 -4.22
N LEU A 306 -6.94 20.61 -4.60
CA LEU A 306 -7.14 20.19 -5.97
C LEU A 306 -8.64 20.00 -6.21
N TYR A 307 -9.14 20.64 -7.25
CA TYR A 307 -10.50 20.38 -7.74
C TYR A 307 -10.39 19.33 -8.85
N CYS A 308 -10.88 18.11 -8.63
CA CYS A 308 -10.98 17.11 -9.68
C CYS A 308 -11.93 15.98 -9.29
N THR A 309 -12.89 15.64 -10.15
CA THR A 309 -13.87 14.59 -9.84
C THR A 309 -13.25 13.19 -9.79
N GLY A 310 -13.91 12.27 -9.12
CA GLY A 310 -13.59 10.84 -9.10
C GLY A 310 -12.74 10.40 -7.91
N PHE A 311 -12.26 11.34 -7.09
CA PHE A 311 -11.48 11.06 -5.88
C PHE A 311 -12.38 10.68 -4.70
N TYR A 312 -13.09 9.56 -4.83
CA TYR A 312 -13.89 8.97 -3.77
C TYR A 312 -13.01 8.33 -2.68
N GLY A 313 -13.66 7.78 -1.64
CA GLY A 313 -13.01 6.92 -0.67
C GLY A 313 -12.11 5.87 -1.32
N GLY A 314 -10.96 5.64 -0.70
CA GLY A 314 -9.89 4.76 -1.19
C GLY A 314 -8.79 5.44 -2.00
N THR A 315 -9.03 6.64 -2.53
CA THR A 315 -7.97 7.45 -3.16
C THR A 315 -7.00 8.09 -2.17
N SER A 316 -7.31 8.03 -0.87
CA SER A 316 -6.44 8.43 0.23
C SER A 316 -5.03 7.84 0.13
N GLY A 317 -4.01 8.67 0.31
CA GLY A 317 -2.60 8.32 0.09
C GLY A 317 -2.15 8.37 -1.37
N GLY A 318 -3.06 8.62 -2.31
CA GLY A 318 -2.76 8.73 -3.74
C GLY A 318 -1.82 9.90 -4.06
N PRO A 319 -0.83 9.73 -4.96
CA PRO A 319 0.26 10.66 -5.13
C PRO A 319 -0.14 11.93 -5.91
N TRP A 320 0.39 13.08 -5.50
CA TRP A 320 0.32 14.34 -6.26
C TRP A 320 1.71 14.69 -6.79
N ILE A 321 1.84 14.68 -8.11
CA ILE A 321 3.13 14.57 -8.79
C ILE A 321 3.33 15.77 -9.71
N THR A 322 4.49 16.42 -9.59
CA THR A 322 4.99 17.39 -10.58
C THR A 322 5.96 16.71 -11.54
N TYR A 323 6.04 17.20 -12.78
CA TYR A 323 6.90 16.62 -13.82
C TYR A 323 6.63 15.13 -14.08
N PHE A 324 5.37 14.71 -13.94
CA PHE A 324 4.98 13.33 -14.18
C PHE A 324 5.17 12.97 -15.65
N ASN A 325 5.96 11.93 -15.93
CA ASN A 325 6.29 11.50 -17.28
C ASN A 325 5.50 10.26 -17.75
N GLY A 326 4.51 9.84 -16.96
CA GLY A 326 3.74 8.61 -17.18
C GLY A 326 4.16 7.43 -16.31
N THR A 327 5.35 7.48 -15.71
CA THR A 327 5.89 6.43 -14.83
C THR A 327 6.33 7.02 -13.49
N THR A 328 7.19 8.03 -13.50
CA THR A 328 7.69 8.68 -12.28
C THR A 328 7.58 10.22 -12.35
N GLY A 329 8.08 10.88 -11.32
CA GLY A 329 8.11 12.33 -11.18
C GLY A 329 8.48 12.76 -9.76
N ASN A 330 8.28 14.04 -9.48
CA ASN A 330 8.48 14.61 -8.15
C ASN A 330 7.18 14.52 -7.36
N LEU A 331 7.15 13.65 -6.36
CA LEU A 331 6.04 13.52 -5.43
C LEU A 331 6.11 14.66 -4.41
N ILE A 332 5.13 15.58 -4.50
CA ILE A 332 5.08 16.80 -3.68
C ILE A 332 3.88 16.84 -2.74
N GLY A 333 3.11 15.76 -2.69
CA GLY A 333 1.90 15.65 -1.88
C GLY A 333 1.25 14.29 -2.06
N LEU A 334 0.26 14.01 -1.23
CA LEU A 334 -0.66 12.89 -1.37
C LEU A 334 -2.09 13.30 -0.96
N THR A 335 -3.11 12.60 -1.45
CA THR A 335 -4.50 12.82 -1.02
C THR A 335 -4.65 12.49 0.46
N GLY A 336 -4.97 13.48 1.28
CA GLY A 336 -5.09 13.35 2.73
C GLY A 336 -5.23 14.73 3.37
N GLY A 337 -5.18 14.79 4.69
CA GLY A 337 -5.27 16.01 5.46
C GLY A 337 -6.65 16.25 6.05
N TYR A 338 -7.10 17.50 6.01
CA TYR A 338 -8.38 17.91 6.58
C TYR A 338 -9.51 17.11 5.94
N GLU A 339 -10.54 16.73 6.70
CA GLU A 339 -11.62 15.83 6.20
C GLU A 339 -11.07 14.57 5.49
N GLU A 340 -9.96 14.00 6.00
CA GLU A 340 -9.31 12.80 5.46
C GLU A 340 -8.89 12.90 3.97
N GLY A 341 -8.69 14.13 3.49
CA GLY A 341 -8.35 14.39 2.10
C GLY A 341 -9.43 15.07 1.30
N GLY A 342 -10.55 15.46 1.90
CA GLY A 342 -11.48 16.42 1.31
C GLY A 342 -12.95 16.17 1.66
N PRO A 343 -13.83 17.16 1.44
CA PRO A 343 -15.24 17.09 1.83
C PRO A 343 -16.08 16.19 0.91
N ASN A 344 -15.59 15.88 -0.29
CA ASN A 344 -16.33 15.15 -1.33
C ASN A 344 -15.39 14.66 -2.44
N SER A 345 -15.96 13.96 -3.43
CA SER A 345 -15.20 13.30 -4.50
C SER A 345 -14.64 14.21 -5.59
N TRP A 346 -14.80 15.54 -5.47
CA TRP A 346 -14.27 16.51 -6.44
C TRP A 346 -13.42 17.63 -5.84
N ILE A 347 -13.26 17.67 -4.51
CA ILE A 347 -12.35 18.56 -3.81
C ILE A 347 -11.44 17.67 -2.97
N SER A 348 -10.16 17.62 -3.34
CA SER A 348 -9.15 16.88 -2.60
C SER A 348 -8.15 17.83 -1.96
N TYR A 349 -7.68 17.45 -0.78
CA TYR A 349 -6.61 18.13 -0.05
C TYR A 349 -5.34 17.29 -0.01
N SER A 350 -4.23 17.98 0.26
CA SER A 350 -2.94 17.35 0.43
C SER A 350 -2.06 18.15 1.38
N PRO A 351 -1.55 17.57 2.48
CA PRO A 351 -0.51 18.21 3.28
C PRO A 351 0.70 18.55 2.43
N ILE A 352 1.25 19.75 2.61
CA ILE A 352 2.50 20.09 1.94
C ILE A 352 3.65 19.24 2.48
N PHE A 353 4.52 18.83 1.58
CA PHE A 353 5.77 18.16 1.90
C PHE A 353 6.83 19.19 2.22
N ASP A 354 7.02 19.41 3.52
CA ASP A 354 8.04 20.28 4.09
C ASP A 354 9.01 19.49 4.99
N SER A 355 9.83 20.16 5.78
CA SER A 355 10.83 19.51 6.62
C SER A 355 10.26 18.45 7.58
N ARG A 356 8.97 18.50 7.91
CA ARG A 356 8.31 17.55 8.82
C ARG A 356 8.22 16.16 8.20
N ILE A 357 7.69 16.04 6.97
CA ILE A 357 7.65 14.75 6.28
C ILE A 357 9.05 14.23 5.96
N PHE A 358 10.00 15.11 5.61
CA PHE A 358 11.38 14.69 5.36
C PHE A 358 12.09 14.19 6.63
N SER A 359 11.77 14.74 7.80
CA SER A 359 12.27 14.23 9.08
C SER A 359 11.70 12.84 9.38
N LEU A 360 10.39 12.64 9.15
CA LEU A 360 9.76 11.32 9.28
C LEU A 360 10.36 10.30 8.29
N PHE A 361 10.60 10.71 7.04
CA PHE A 361 11.20 9.87 6.01
C PHE A 361 12.62 9.45 6.38
N ALA A 362 13.44 10.39 6.84
CA ALA A 362 14.80 10.11 7.31
C ALA A 362 14.79 9.10 8.46
N TYR A 363 13.90 9.28 9.44
CA TYR A 363 13.72 8.33 10.54
C TYR A 363 13.30 6.94 10.05
N ALA A 364 12.30 6.88 9.17
CA ALA A 364 11.77 5.61 8.64
C ALA A 364 12.82 4.80 7.87
N GLN A 365 13.81 5.45 7.25
CA GLN A 365 14.87 4.76 6.53
C GLN A 365 15.90 4.06 7.44
N THR A 366 15.97 4.42 8.73
CA THR A 366 16.98 3.90 9.65
C THR A 366 16.42 3.02 10.77
N HIS A 367 15.11 2.70 10.76
CA HIS A 367 14.42 2.00 11.87
C HIS A 367 13.63 0.78 11.45
#